data_AF-A0A369LUR9-F1
#
_entry.id   AF-A0A369LUR9-F1
#
_cell.length_a   1.000
_cell.length_b   1.000
_cell.length_c   1.000
_cell.angle_alpha   90.00
_cell.angle_beta   90.00
_cell.angle_gamma   90.00
#
_symmetry.space_group_name_H-M   'P 1'
#
loop_
_entity.id
_entity.type
_entity.pdbx_description
1 polymer ?
#
loop_
_entity_poly.entity_id
_entity_poly.type
_entity_poly.pdbx_seq_one_letter_code
_entity_poly.pdbx_strand_id
1 'polypeptide(L)'
;MVRKLLVTLAAFLLVGACTFAAGIASDPAVGLPQPIVADSPCPAVRCASGECHGFDNVPEPDGVHELSCPKASCSSVDCHAWDTLSTRYYQASDASLNLWVLAPVVLVVGLVLLVRKM
;
A
#
# COMPACT_ATOMS: atom_id res chain seq x y z
N MET A 1 -17.44 15.74 -37.16
CA MET A 1 -16.89 15.19 -35.89
C MET A 1 -16.61 16.26 -34.84
N VAL A 2 -15.98 17.39 -35.21
CA VAL A 2 -15.60 18.49 -34.29
C VAL A 2 -16.75 18.98 -33.38
N ARG A 3 -17.95 19.23 -33.92
CA ARG A 3 -19.10 19.67 -33.12
C ARG A 3 -19.49 18.67 -32.02
N LYS A 4 -19.45 17.36 -32.31
CA LYS A 4 -19.79 16.33 -31.31
C LYS A 4 -18.73 16.27 -30.20
N LEU A 5 -17.45 16.39 -30.57
CA LEU A 5 -16.32 16.46 -29.63
C LEU A 5 -16.41 17.69 -28.71
N LEU A 6 -16.71 18.86 -29.27
CA LEU A 6 -16.88 20.09 -28.49
C LEU A 6 -18.02 19.98 -27.49
N VAL A 7 -19.16 19.41 -27.92
CA VAL A 7 -20.31 19.18 -27.04
C VAL A 7 -19.96 18.18 -25.93
N THR A 8 -19.19 17.13 -26.22
CA THR A 8 -18.76 16.15 -25.20
C THR A 8 -17.78 16.76 -24.20
N LEU A 9 -16.79 17.53 -24.66
CA LEU A 9 -15.87 18.26 -23.79
C LEU A 9 -16.60 19.27 -22.90
N ALA A 10 -17.53 20.04 -23.46
CA ALA A 10 -18.32 21.00 -22.71
C ALA A 10 -19.18 20.32 -21.64
N ALA A 11 -19.83 19.20 -21.97
CA ALA A 11 -20.62 18.43 -21.01
C ALA A 11 -19.73 17.87 -19.89
N PHE A 12 -18.55 17.34 -20.23
CA PHE A 12 -17.61 16.78 -19.25
C PHE A 12 -17.07 17.86 -18.31
N LEU A 13 -16.69 19.03 -18.86
CA LEU A 13 -16.26 20.18 -18.08
C LEU A 13 -17.36 20.69 -17.17
N LEU A 14 -18.60 20.77 -17.65
CA LEU A 14 -19.73 21.26 -16.86
C LEU A 14 -20.05 20.31 -15.70
N VAL A 15 -20.13 19.00 -15.96
CA VAL A 15 -20.36 18.00 -14.90
C VAL A 15 -19.21 18.01 -13.90
N GLY A 16 -17.97 18.02 -14.37
CA GLY A 16 -16.78 18.07 -13.51
C GLY A 16 -16.70 19.34 -12.67
N ALA A 17 -17.06 20.50 -13.22
CA ALA A 17 -17.11 21.75 -12.48
C ALA A 17 -18.20 21.74 -11.41
N CYS A 18 -19.38 21.22 -11.72
CA CYS A 18 -20.47 21.10 -10.75
C CYS A 18 -20.11 20.14 -9.60
N THR A 19 -19.52 18.98 -9.89
CA THR A 19 -19.11 18.03 -8.85
C THR A 19 -17.99 18.58 -7.98
N PHE A 20 -17.00 19.26 -8.59
CA PHE A 20 -15.91 19.89 -7.85
C PHE A 20 -16.41 21.03 -6.95
N ALA A 21 -17.31 21.88 -7.46
CA ALA A 21 -17.91 22.96 -6.68
C ALA A 21 -18.73 22.42 -5.49
N ALA A 22 -19.51 21.35 -5.70
CA ALA A 22 -20.21 20.67 -4.61
C ALA A 22 -19.24 20.10 -3.58
N GLY A 23 -18.14 19.49 -4.02
CA GLY A 23 -17.06 18.98 -3.16
C GLY A 23 -16.48 20.08 -2.27
N ILE A 24 -16.04 21.19 -2.85
CA ILE A 24 -15.50 22.36 -2.12
C ILE A 24 -16.52 22.91 -1.13
N ALA A 25 -17.81 22.99 -1.51
CA ALA A 25 -18.85 23.47 -0.60
C ALA A 25 -19.12 22.52 0.57
N SER A 26 -18.83 21.22 0.41
CA SER A 26 -19.09 20.19 1.41
C SER A 26 -17.92 19.91 2.36
N ASP A 27 -16.68 20.01 1.89
CA ASP A 27 -15.48 19.68 2.67
C ASP A 27 -14.32 20.62 2.29
N PRO A 28 -13.79 21.42 3.23
CA PRO A 28 -12.67 22.33 2.96
C PRO A 28 -11.37 21.62 2.58
N ALA A 29 -11.27 20.30 2.77
CA ALA A 29 -10.13 19.50 2.32
C ALA A 29 -10.16 19.20 0.81
N VAL A 30 -11.28 19.44 0.12
CA VAL A 30 -11.39 19.25 -1.33
C VAL A 30 -10.73 20.41 -2.06
N GLY A 31 -9.74 20.11 -2.90
CA GLY A 31 -8.99 21.12 -3.66
C GLY A 31 -8.37 20.56 -4.93
N LEU A 32 -7.63 21.41 -5.65
CA LEU A 32 -6.84 20.96 -6.79
C LEU A 32 -5.76 19.98 -6.33
N PRO A 33 -5.36 18.99 -7.17
CA PRO A 33 -4.26 18.07 -6.84
C PRO A 33 -3.01 18.85 -6.40
N GLN A 34 -2.51 18.55 -5.21
CA GLN A 34 -1.28 19.12 -4.66
C GLN A 34 -0.14 18.09 -4.77
N PRO A 35 1.12 18.54 -4.94
CA PRO A 35 2.27 17.64 -4.89
C PRO A 35 2.42 17.01 -3.50
N ILE A 36 2.87 15.74 -3.46
CA ILE A 36 3.23 15.08 -2.21
C ILE A 36 4.62 15.57 -1.79
N VAL A 37 4.68 16.20 -0.63
CA VAL A 37 5.89 16.73 0.03
C VAL A 37 6.13 16.00 1.36
N ALA A 38 7.29 16.21 1.98
CA ALA A 38 7.71 15.47 3.17
C ALA A 38 6.74 15.61 4.37
N ASP A 39 6.01 16.71 4.43
CA ASP A 39 5.01 17.05 5.45
C ASP A 39 3.57 16.76 4.98
N SER A 40 3.38 16.15 3.81
CA SER A 40 2.04 15.78 3.34
C SER A 40 1.44 14.66 4.19
N PRO A 41 0.16 14.77 4.60
CA PRO A 41 -0.52 13.69 5.31
C PRO A 41 -0.66 12.45 4.43
N CYS A 42 -0.40 11.27 5.00
CA CYS A 42 -0.57 10.00 4.30
C CYS A 42 -2.03 9.82 3.85
N PRO A 43 -2.33 9.49 2.57
CA PRO A 43 -3.69 9.32 2.08
C PRO A 43 -4.52 8.25 2.80
N ALA A 44 -3.87 7.24 3.38
CA ALA A 44 -4.53 6.12 4.05
C ALA A 44 -4.99 6.45 5.48
N VAL A 45 -4.18 7.21 6.24
CA VAL A 45 -4.37 7.45 7.68
C VAL A 45 -4.39 8.93 8.08
N ARG A 46 -4.23 9.84 7.10
CA ARG A 46 -4.24 11.31 7.23
C ARG A 46 -3.21 11.89 8.21
N CYS A 47 -2.13 11.17 8.43
CA CYS A 47 -1.07 11.53 9.37
C CYS A 47 0.11 12.14 8.61
N ALA A 48 0.52 13.35 8.97
CA ALA A 48 1.62 14.08 8.34
C ALA A 48 2.99 13.72 8.91
N SER A 49 3.04 13.20 10.13
CA SER A 49 4.24 12.68 10.76
C SER A 49 4.43 11.21 10.40
N GLY A 50 5.68 10.73 10.38
CA GLY A 50 5.99 9.30 10.33
C GLY A 50 5.42 8.49 11.50
N GLU A 51 4.70 9.14 12.43
CA GLU A 51 4.05 8.61 13.61
C GLU A 51 3.01 7.53 13.29
N CYS A 52 2.30 7.64 12.17
CA CYS A 52 1.33 6.61 11.78
C CYS A 52 1.91 5.48 10.92
N HIS A 53 3.20 5.57 10.59
CA HIS A 53 3.97 4.52 9.91
C HIS A 53 5.19 4.08 10.71
N GLY A 54 5.33 4.57 11.95
CA GLY A 54 6.40 4.22 12.87
C GLY A 54 5.98 3.03 13.71
N PHE A 55 6.88 2.06 13.87
CA PHE A 55 6.64 0.89 14.70
C PHE A 55 6.48 1.23 16.19
N ASP A 56 6.88 2.43 16.59
CA ASP A 56 6.71 2.97 17.95
C ASP A 56 5.24 3.05 18.38
N ASN A 57 4.31 3.06 17.42
CA ASN A 57 2.87 3.13 17.66
C ASN A 57 2.12 1.85 17.22
N VAL A 58 2.84 0.75 16.93
CA VAL A 58 2.17 -0.55 16.87
C VAL A 58 1.62 -0.81 18.27
N PRO A 59 0.31 -1.06 18.44
CA PRO A 59 -0.25 -1.34 19.75
C PRO A 59 0.54 -2.44 20.45
N GLU A 60 0.71 -2.34 21.76
CA GLU A 60 1.18 -3.47 22.56
C GLU A 60 0.02 -4.43 22.82
N PRO A 61 0.31 -5.72 23.09
CA PRO A 61 -0.72 -6.65 23.48
C PRO A 61 -1.42 -6.19 24.77
N ASP A 62 -2.71 -5.89 24.67
CA ASP A 62 -3.52 -5.36 25.77
C ASP A 62 -4.52 -6.38 26.32
N GLY A 63 -4.57 -7.59 25.74
CA GLY A 63 -5.50 -8.65 26.11
C GLY A 63 -6.95 -8.40 25.69
N VAL A 64 -7.25 -7.27 25.02
CA VAL A 64 -8.59 -6.89 24.54
C VAL A 64 -8.67 -6.96 23.01
N HIS A 65 -7.61 -6.55 22.32
CA HIS A 65 -7.54 -6.48 20.85
C HIS A 65 -6.71 -7.61 20.22
N GLU A 66 -6.65 -8.77 20.88
CA GLU A 66 -5.92 -9.93 20.38
C GLU A 66 -6.61 -10.57 19.16
N LEU A 67 -5.81 -10.86 18.13
CA LEU A 67 -6.26 -11.60 16.95
C LEU A 67 -6.15 -13.10 17.23
N SER A 68 -7.23 -13.84 16.99
CA SER A 68 -7.20 -15.31 17.03
C SER A 68 -6.80 -15.86 15.66
N CYS A 69 -5.78 -16.73 15.61
CA CYS A 69 -5.39 -17.42 14.40
C CYS A 69 -6.28 -18.65 14.18
N PRO A 70 -7.19 -18.66 13.18
CA PRO A 70 -8.13 -19.77 13.00
C PRO A 70 -7.43 -21.08 12.58
N LYS A 71 -6.22 -20.99 12.03
CA LYS A 71 -5.47 -22.16 11.56
C LYS A 71 -4.69 -22.87 12.67
N ALA A 72 -4.15 -22.11 13.62
CA ALA A 72 -3.33 -22.63 14.71
C ALA A 72 -4.03 -22.59 16.08
N SER A 73 -5.26 -22.04 16.15
CA SER A 73 -6.09 -21.94 17.35
C SER A 73 -5.37 -21.30 18.55
N CYS A 74 -4.56 -20.29 18.27
CA CYS A 74 -3.79 -19.51 19.24
C CYS A 74 -4.13 -18.02 19.12
N SER A 75 -3.88 -17.27 20.18
CA SER A 75 -3.97 -15.80 20.16
C SER A 75 -2.74 -15.18 19.48
N SER A 76 -2.81 -13.89 19.17
CA SER A 76 -1.70 -13.17 18.54
C SER A 76 -0.49 -12.97 19.44
N VAL A 77 -0.65 -13.05 20.76
CA VAL A 77 0.47 -13.11 21.72
C VAL A 77 1.11 -14.49 21.79
N ASP A 78 0.31 -15.56 21.68
CA ASP A 78 0.81 -16.93 21.81
C ASP A 78 1.48 -17.43 20.52
N CYS A 79 1.06 -16.88 19.38
CA CYS A 79 1.61 -17.19 18.07
C CYS A 79 2.44 -16.02 17.54
N HIS A 80 3.41 -16.30 16.66
CA HIS A 80 4.33 -15.32 16.07
C HIS A 80 3.66 -14.18 15.24
N ALA A 81 2.34 -14.02 15.29
CA ALA A 81 1.61 -13.00 14.57
C ALA A 81 2.01 -11.58 15.00
N TRP A 82 2.12 -11.31 16.32
CA TRP A 82 2.52 -9.97 16.80
C TRP A 82 3.99 -9.64 16.50
N ASP A 83 4.87 -10.63 16.66
CA ASP A 83 6.29 -10.52 16.30
C ASP A 83 6.45 -10.26 14.79
N THR A 84 5.67 -10.93 13.95
CA THR A 84 5.68 -10.70 12.50
C THR A 84 5.20 -9.28 12.14
N LEU A 85 4.13 -8.80 12.79
CA LEU A 85 3.60 -7.45 12.58
C LEU A 85 4.60 -6.37 13.00
N SER A 86 5.26 -6.54 14.15
CA SER A 86 6.20 -5.56 14.71
C SER A 86 7.59 -5.59 14.07
N THR A 87 8.08 -6.76 13.63
CA THR A 87 9.47 -6.90 13.18
C THR A 87 9.63 -7.24 11.69
N ARG A 88 8.61 -7.81 11.03
CA ARG A 88 8.74 -8.37 9.67
C ARG A 88 7.73 -7.82 8.66
N TYR A 89 6.80 -6.95 9.04
CA TYR A 89 5.75 -6.45 8.14
C TYR A 89 6.28 -5.80 6.85
N TYR A 90 7.45 -5.15 6.93
CA TYR A 90 8.11 -4.49 5.79
C TYR A 90 9.19 -5.34 5.11
N GLN A 91 9.47 -6.54 5.64
CA GLN A 91 10.51 -7.40 5.13
C GLN A 91 9.88 -8.63 4.47
N ALA A 92 10.21 -8.87 3.21
CA ALA A 92 9.84 -10.12 2.56
C ALA A 92 10.43 -11.29 3.36
N SER A 93 9.64 -12.35 3.55
CA SER A 93 10.15 -13.57 4.18
C SER A 93 11.40 -14.05 3.45
N ASP A 94 12.51 -14.26 4.17
CA ASP A 94 13.78 -14.71 3.59
C ASP A 94 13.60 -16.01 2.81
N ALA A 95 12.73 -16.90 3.29
CA ALA A 95 12.37 -18.13 2.59
C ALA A 95 11.67 -17.84 1.25
N SER A 96 10.75 -16.87 1.25
CA SER A 96 10.04 -16.44 0.02
C SER A 96 11.01 -15.78 -0.96
N LEU A 97 11.89 -14.90 -0.48
CA LEU A 97 12.92 -14.23 -1.30
C LEU A 97 13.87 -15.26 -1.94
N ASN A 98 14.36 -16.21 -1.14
CA ASN A 98 15.25 -17.26 -1.61
C ASN A 98 14.57 -18.18 -2.63
N LEU A 99 13.32 -18.59 -2.38
CA LEU A 99 12.60 -19.54 -3.24
C LEU A 99 12.08 -18.91 -4.53
N TRP A 100 11.49 -17.72 -4.46
CA TRP A 100 10.78 -17.13 -5.58
C TRP A 100 11.61 -16.14 -6.39
N VAL A 101 12.70 -15.61 -5.83
CA VAL A 101 13.57 -14.67 -6.54
C VAL A 101 14.94 -15.27 -6.80
N LEU A 102 15.66 -15.71 -5.76
CA LEU A 102 17.05 -16.14 -5.94
C LEU A 102 17.15 -17.48 -6.66
N ALA A 103 16.33 -18.48 -6.31
CA ALA A 103 16.41 -19.80 -6.93
C ALA A 103 16.15 -19.77 -8.46
N PRO A 104 15.13 -19.06 -8.99
CA PRO A 104 14.95 -18.91 -10.43
C PRO A 104 16.11 -18.21 -11.12
N VAL A 105 16.69 -17.16 -10.51
CA VAL A 105 17.86 -16.46 -11.07
C VAL A 105 19.05 -17.40 -11.18
N VAL A 106 19.35 -18.16 -10.12
CA VAL A 106 20.45 -19.13 -10.12
C VAL A 106 20.21 -20.23 -11.16
N LEU A 107 18.98 -20.73 -11.27
CA LEU A 107 18.60 -21.73 -12.28
C LEU A 107 18.83 -21.22 -13.70
N VAL A 108 18.36 -20.01 -14.02
CA VAL A 108 18.53 -19.41 -15.35
C VAL A 108 20.01 -19.20 -15.67
N VAL A 109 20.79 -18.66 -14.73
CA VAL A 109 22.24 -18.48 -14.90
C VAL A 109 22.92 -19.83 -15.15
N GLY A 110 22.58 -20.86 -14.38
CA GLY A 110 23.10 -22.23 -14.55
C GLY A 110 22.79 -22.81 -15.93
N LEU A 111 21.55 -22.68 -16.39
CA LEU A 111 21.13 -23.14 -17.72
C LEU A 111 21.85 -22.39 -18.85
N VAL A 112 22.00 -21.06 -18.73
CA VAL A 112 22.74 -20.25 -19.71
C VAL A 112 24.20 -20.70 -19.81
N LEU A 113 24.86 -20.93 -18.65
CA LEU A 113 26.24 -21.40 -18.63
C LEU A 113 26.38 -22.81 -19.21
N LEU A 114 25.40 -23.70 -18.96
CA LEU A 114 25.39 -25.04 -19.53
C LEU A 114 25.26 -25.00 -21.06
N VAL A 115 24.30 -24.24 -21.58
CA VAL A 115 24.10 -24.08 -23.04
C VAL A 115 25.30 -23.43 -23.71
N ARG A 116 25.94 -22.43 -23.08
CA ARG A 116 27.12 -21.76 -23.63
C ARG A 116 28.41 -22.59 -23.56
N LYS A 117 28.45 -23.62 -22.72
CA LYS A 117 29.58 -24.55 -22.60
C LYS A 117 29.46 -25.74 -23.57
N MET A 118 28.28 -25.94 -24.16
CA MET A 118 28.02 -26.85 -25.28
C MET A 118 28.33 -26.20 -26.63
#